data_AF-S8FPG4-F1
#
_entry.id   AF-S8FPG4-F1
#
_cell.length_a   1.000
_cell.length_b   1.000
_cell.length_c   1.000
_cell.angle_alpha   90.00
_cell.angle_beta   90.00
_cell.angle_gamma   90.00
#
_symmetry.space_group_name_H-M   'P 1'
#
loop_
_entity.id
_entity.type
_entity.pdbx_description
1 polymer ?
#
loop_
_entity_poly.entity_id
_entity_poly.type
_entity_poly.pdbx_seq_one_letter_code
_entity_poly.pdbx_strand_id
1 'polypeptide(L)'
;MRFWFRDGNAVFAVGSTLYKLYGGLLGNHSAIFNDMYTVPTGTSGPEGASELVPLHLEGVDPFAFEALIELLFGSALQSGERAALFAPTVLQLIGILELATRWDMPRPREYAICKLEAVPLAGNEDWGPIAKAACSMRFGIEAWLVPSFQAALELKAHQWDTPHFKLFRTPVDANRIHTLWRMIDWHRRALAWQPPTFVAGYSCTSAVQCSARWTATWHQALAPRLLHPDSPVSDATLLKIICESQRESGLCYSCHFRITQAMTDSGNWSKETSIIKSFAQQILGICRDTFYRDNSESSLTV
;
A
#
# COMPACT_ATOMS: atom_id res chain seq x y z
N MET A 1 15.33 -8.34 -31.12
CA MET A 1 15.27 -9.12 -29.87
C MET A 1 16.32 -8.58 -28.91
N ARG A 2 15.90 -7.97 -27.79
CA ARG A 2 16.83 -7.27 -26.85
C ARG A 2 17.56 -8.25 -25.94
N PHE A 3 16.93 -9.37 -25.57
CA PHE A 3 17.51 -10.40 -24.69
C PHE A 3 17.53 -11.76 -25.39
N TRP A 4 18.64 -12.05 -26.05
CA TRP A 4 18.89 -13.32 -26.72
C TRP A 4 20.35 -13.73 -26.52
N PHE A 5 20.60 -14.62 -25.56
CA PHE A 5 21.95 -15.12 -25.28
C PHE A 5 22.22 -16.36 -26.15
N ARG A 6 23.29 -16.30 -26.96
CA ARG A 6 23.62 -17.33 -27.95
C ARG A 6 23.80 -18.71 -27.28
N ASP A 7 24.47 -18.70 -26.14
CA ASP A 7 24.79 -19.78 -25.22
C ASP A 7 23.76 -19.96 -24.09
N GLY A 8 22.63 -19.25 -24.15
CA GLY A 8 21.49 -19.49 -23.27
C GLY A 8 20.94 -20.90 -23.43
N ASN A 9 20.40 -21.45 -22.35
CA ASN A 9 19.90 -22.83 -22.28
C ASN A 9 18.40 -22.93 -21.94
N ALA A 10 17.72 -21.79 -21.79
CA ALA A 10 16.28 -21.72 -21.54
C ALA A 10 15.62 -20.73 -22.52
N VAL A 11 14.56 -21.17 -23.19
CA VAL A 11 13.76 -20.37 -24.13
C VAL A 11 12.37 -20.13 -23.53
N PHE A 12 12.01 -18.86 -23.39
CA PHE A 12 10.71 -18.43 -22.86
C PHE A 12 9.90 -17.77 -23.97
N ALA A 13 8.60 -18.03 -24.01
CA ALA A 13 7.63 -17.33 -24.83
C ALA A 13 6.73 -16.46 -23.94
N VAL A 14 6.75 -15.14 -24.16
CA VAL A 14 5.89 -14.17 -23.45
C VAL A 14 5.13 -13.36 -24.48
N GLY A 15 3.82 -13.57 -24.55
CA GLY A 15 3.00 -13.04 -25.64
C GLY A 15 3.52 -13.53 -27.00
N SER A 16 3.92 -12.61 -27.88
CA SER A 16 4.47 -12.90 -29.20
C SER A 16 6.00 -12.85 -29.26
N THR A 17 6.69 -12.72 -28.13
CA THR A 17 8.15 -12.54 -28.08
C THR A 17 8.84 -13.74 -27.45
N LEU A 18 9.92 -14.20 -28.09
CA LEU A 18 10.81 -15.23 -27.55
C LEU A 18 12.04 -14.61 -26.89
N TYR A 19 12.43 -15.19 -25.77
CA TYR A 19 13.60 -14.80 -24.99
C TYR A 19 14.47 -16.03 -24.76
N LYS A 20 15.77 -15.91 -25.04
CA LYS A 20 16.74 -16.99 -24.79
C LYS A 20 17.68 -16.57 -23.66
N LEU A 21 17.59 -17.23 -22.52
CA LEU A 21 18.18 -16.85 -21.22
C LEU A 21 19.03 -17.98 -20.63
N TYR A 22 19.80 -17.64 -19.59
CA TYR A 22 20.51 -18.64 -18.78
C TYR A 22 19.59 -19.12 -17.64
N GLY A 23 19.03 -20.33 -17.80
CA GLY A 23 18.14 -20.95 -16.83
C GLY A 23 18.76 -21.11 -15.45
N GLY A 24 20.07 -21.43 -15.38
CA GLY A 24 20.79 -21.52 -14.11
C GLY A 24 20.87 -20.18 -13.36
N LEU A 25 20.99 -19.05 -14.06
CA LEU A 25 20.96 -17.74 -13.41
C LEU A 25 19.54 -17.42 -12.89
N LEU A 26 18.50 -17.75 -13.65
CA LEU A 26 17.12 -17.62 -13.18
C LEU A 26 16.84 -18.48 -11.94
N GLY A 27 17.33 -19.72 -11.93
CA GLY A 27 17.23 -20.63 -10.79
C GLY A 27 17.92 -20.09 -9.53
N ASN A 28 19.05 -19.39 -9.67
CA ASN A 28 19.69 -18.72 -8.53
C ASN A 28 18.83 -17.62 -7.89
N HIS A 29 17.84 -17.10 -8.63
CA HIS A 29 16.96 -16.03 -8.17
C HIS A 29 15.57 -16.53 -7.77
N SER A 30 15.18 -17.75 -8.11
CA SER A 30 13.83 -18.30 -7.93
C SER A 30 13.89 -19.78 -7.60
N ALA A 31 13.34 -20.17 -6.45
CA ALA A 31 13.18 -21.58 -6.10
C ALA A 31 12.30 -22.31 -7.13
N ILE A 32 11.23 -21.67 -7.61
CA ILE A 32 10.32 -22.22 -8.61
C ILE A 32 11.06 -22.56 -9.91
N PHE A 33 11.86 -21.62 -10.43
CA PHE A 33 12.64 -21.91 -11.64
C PHE A 33 13.72 -22.95 -11.39
N ASN A 34 14.38 -22.91 -10.22
CA ASN A 34 15.38 -23.93 -9.87
C ASN A 34 14.76 -25.34 -9.87
N ASP A 35 13.63 -25.51 -9.18
CA ASP A 35 12.93 -26.79 -9.08
C ASP A 35 12.48 -27.27 -10.47
N MET A 36 11.92 -26.38 -11.29
CA MET A 36 11.50 -26.68 -12.66
C MET A 36 12.63 -27.27 -13.52
N TYR A 37 13.89 -26.82 -13.34
CA TYR A 37 15.04 -27.39 -14.06
C TYR A 37 15.59 -28.69 -13.46
N THR A 38 15.20 -29.05 -12.24
CA THR A 38 15.64 -30.29 -11.57
C THR A 38 14.71 -31.48 -11.80
N VAL A 39 13.47 -31.24 -12.22
CA VAL A 39 12.49 -32.32 -12.49
C VAL A 39 12.88 -33.07 -13.77
N PRO A 40 13.01 -34.41 -13.75
CA PRO A 40 13.26 -35.20 -14.95
C PRO A 40 12.13 -35.01 -15.96
N THR A 41 12.49 -34.66 -17.19
CA THR A 41 11.51 -34.44 -18.26
C THR A 41 11.21 -35.74 -18.98
N GLY A 42 9.94 -35.93 -19.34
CA GLY A 42 9.46 -37.12 -20.02
C GLY A 42 10.00 -37.27 -21.45
N THR A 43 9.44 -38.21 -22.20
CA THR A 43 9.91 -38.59 -23.54
C THR A 43 9.85 -37.48 -24.61
N SER A 44 9.13 -36.38 -24.34
CA SER A 44 9.03 -35.21 -25.22
C SER A 44 10.17 -34.18 -25.06
N GLY A 45 11.11 -34.42 -24.14
CA GLY A 45 12.18 -33.48 -23.79
C GLY A 45 11.71 -32.35 -22.87
N PRO A 46 12.63 -31.50 -22.37
CA PRO A 46 12.29 -30.40 -21.49
C PRO A 46 11.53 -29.30 -22.21
N GLU A 47 10.41 -28.85 -21.64
CA GLU A 47 9.80 -27.58 -22.03
C GLU A 47 10.81 -26.44 -21.79
N GLY A 48 10.91 -25.51 -22.75
CA GLY A 48 11.89 -24.42 -22.72
C GLY A 48 13.29 -24.79 -23.22
N ALA A 49 13.52 -26.02 -23.70
CA ALA A 49 14.84 -26.43 -24.22
C ALA A 49 15.17 -25.85 -25.61
N SER A 50 14.17 -25.42 -26.39
CA SER A 50 14.38 -24.91 -27.75
C SER A 50 13.30 -23.93 -28.19
N GLU A 51 13.52 -23.25 -29.31
CA GLU A 51 12.54 -22.36 -29.95
C GLU A 51 11.29 -23.08 -30.43
N LEU A 52 11.40 -24.39 -30.71
CA LEU A 52 10.28 -25.21 -31.16
C LEU A 52 9.39 -25.66 -29.99
N VAL A 53 9.93 -25.63 -28.77
CA VAL A 53 9.25 -26.02 -27.54
C VAL A 53 9.64 -25.01 -26.43
N PRO A 54 9.25 -23.73 -26.55
CA PRO A 54 9.58 -22.74 -25.55
C PRO A 54 8.68 -22.91 -24.31
N LEU A 55 9.14 -22.42 -23.16
CA LEU A 55 8.32 -22.34 -21.96
C LEU A 55 7.36 -21.16 -22.09
N HIS A 56 6.06 -21.45 -22.19
CA HIS A 56 5.04 -20.43 -22.38
C HIS A 56 4.65 -19.80 -21.04
N LEU A 57 4.87 -18.49 -20.89
CA LEU A 57 4.49 -17.75 -19.71
C LEU A 57 3.14 -17.05 -19.94
N GLU A 58 2.06 -17.77 -19.68
CA GLU A 58 0.70 -17.24 -19.82
C GLU A 58 0.38 -16.15 -18.78
N GLY A 59 -0.37 -15.14 -19.20
CA GLY A 59 -0.80 -14.05 -18.31
C GLY A 59 0.35 -13.22 -17.74
N VAL A 60 1.49 -13.19 -18.43
CA VAL A 60 2.64 -12.31 -18.13
C VAL A 60 2.66 -11.17 -19.13
N ASP A 61 2.69 -9.94 -18.61
CA ASP A 61 2.90 -8.75 -19.42
C ASP A 61 4.35 -8.72 -19.95
N PRO A 62 4.58 -8.67 -21.28
CA PRO A 62 5.93 -8.62 -21.85
C PRO A 62 6.75 -7.44 -21.30
N PHE A 63 6.12 -6.30 -21.05
CA PHE A 63 6.82 -5.11 -20.55
C PHE A 63 7.32 -5.31 -19.10
N ALA A 64 6.50 -5.90 -18.23
CA ALA A 64 6.92 -6.32 -16.90
C ALA A 64 8.04 -7.38 -16.94
N PHE A 65 7.93 -8.36 -17.85
CA PHE A 65 8.94 -9.40 -18.00
C PHE A 65 10.29 -8.83 -18.44
N GLU A 66 10.31 -7.96 -19.44
CA GLU A 66 11.54 -7.30 -19.90
C GLU A 66 12.21 -6.48 -18.79
N ALA A 67 11.43 -5.77 -17.98
CA ALA A 67 11.97 -5.02 -16.84
C ALA A 67 12.62 -5.95 -15.80
N LEU A 68 12.04 -7.12 -15.55
CA LEU A 68 12.63 -8.13 -14.66
C LEU A 68 13.92 -8.71 -15.25
N ILE A 69 13.92 -9.06 -16.53
CA ILE A 69 15.12 -9.61 -17.18
C ILE A 69 16.25 -8.56 -17.24
N GLU A 70 15.92 -7.30 -17.52
CA GLU A 70 16.90 -6.20 -17.47
C GLU A 70 17.49 -6.02 -16.07
N LEU A 71 16.69 -6.21 -15.01
CA LEU A 71 17.18 -6.20 -13.63
C LEU A 71 18.12 -7.37 -13.33
N LEU A 72 17.80 -8.58 -13.79
CA LEU A 72 18.54 -9.81 -13.48
C LEU A 72 19.83 -9.96 -14.28
N PHE A 73 19.79 -9.63 -15.57
CA PHE A 73 20.90 -9.85 -16.50
C PHE A 73 21.65 -8.56 -16.86
N GLY A 74 21.14 -7.40 -16.42
CA GLY A 74 21.63 -6.09 -16.82
C GLY A 74 21.12 -5.70 -18.22
N SER A 75 21.37 -4.44 -18.60
CA SER A 75 21.14 -3.98 -19.96
C SER A 75 22.12 -4.67 -20.90
N ALA A 76 21.61 -5.57 -21.74
CA ALA A 76 22.41 -6.26 -22.75
C ALA A 76 22.99 -5.24 -23.73
N LEU A 77 24.24 -4.85 -23.50
CA LEU A 77 25.01 -4.02 -24.43
C LEU A 77 25.33 -4.86 -25.65
N GLN A 78 24.73 -4.51 -26.80
CA GLN A 78 25.15 -5.08 -28.07
C GLN A 78 26.49 -4.50 -28.57
N SER A 79 27.06 -3.49 -27.88
CA SER A 79 28.17 -2.73 -28.45
C SER A 79 28.90 -1.85 -27.42
N GLY A 80 29.76 -2.43 -26.57
CA GLY A 80 30.93 -1.78 -25.93
C GLY A 80 30.78 -0.49 -25.11
N GLU A 81 29.62 0.17 -25.10
CA GLU A 81 29.33 1.37 -24.34
C GLU A 81 29.02 1.03 -22.89
N ARG A 82 29.23 1.96 -21.96
CA ARG A 82 28.81 1.73 -20.57
C ARG A 82 27.28 1.66 -20.55
N ALA A 83 26.76 0.52 -20.12
CA ALA A 83 25.35 0.32 -19.84
C ALA A 83 24.86 1.48 -18.97
N ALA A 84 23.85 2.21 -19.45
CA ALA A 84 23.14 3.14 -18.60
C ALA A 84 22.63 2.36 -17.37
N LEU A 85 22.75 2.97 -16.19
CA LEU A 85 22.23 2.40 -14.95
C LEU A 85 20.73 2.12 -15.14
N PHE A 86 20.31 0.88 -14.88
CA PHE A 86 18.90 0.50 -14.97
C PHE A 86 18.05 1.39 -14.06
N ALA A 87 17.17 2.17 -14.67
CA ALA A 87 16.30 3.14 -14.01
C ALA A 87 14.84 2.83 -14.36
N PRO A 88 14.22 1.84 -13.70
CA PRO A 88 12.86 1.41 -14.03
C PRO A 88 11.82 2.49 -13.69
N THR A 89 10.78 2.58 -14.51
CA THR A 89 9.59 3.38 -14.21
C THR A 89 8.77 2.75 -13.08
N VAL A 90 7.80 3.49 -12.52
CA VAL A 90 6.88 2.95 -11.49
C VAL A 90 6.14 1.71 -12.00
N LEU A 91 5.61 1.76 -13.23
CA LEU A 91 4.90 0.62 -13.81
C LEU A 91 5.82 -0.60 -13.97
N GLN A 92 7.08 -0.39 -14.37
CA GLN A 92 8.08 -1.47 -14.42
C GLN A 92 8.37 -2.03 -13.02
N LEU A 93 8.48 -1.18 -12.00
CA LEU A 93 8.67 -1.63 -10.61
C LEU A 93 7.48 -2.44 -10.09
N ILE A 94 6.25 -2.04 -10.41
CA ILE A 94 5.04 -2.81 -10.06
C ILE A 94 5.04 -4.16 -10.80
N GLY A 95 5.41 -4.19 -12.08
CA GLY A 95 5.54 -5.42 -12.86
C GLY A 95 6.63 -6.35 -12.32
N ILE A 96 7.80 -5.82 -11.97
CA ILE A 96 8.87 -6.56 -11.31
C ILE A 96 8.37 -7.12 -9.98
N LEU A 97 7.69 -6.32 -9.16
CA LEU A 97 7.13 -6.76 -7.89
C LEU A 97 6.14 -7.92 -8.10
N GLU A 98 5.25 -7.81 -9.07
CA GLU A 98 4.29 -8.85 -9.40
C GLU A 98 4.97 -10.17 -9.80
N LEU A 99 5.87 -10.11 -10.78
CA LEU A 99 6.54 -11.32 -11.29
C LEU A 99 7.48 -11.91 -10.26
N ALA A 100 8.17 -11.08 -9.49
CA ALA A 100 9.03 -11.53 -8.40
C ALA A 100 8.24 -12.19 -7.27
N THR A 101 7.02 -11.73 -6.97
CA THR A 101 6.13 -12.44 -6.05
C THR A 101 5.65 -13.76 -6.64
N ARG A 102 5.23 -13.75 -7.91
CA ARG A 102 4.69 -14.93 -8.60
C ARG A 102 5.71 -16.06 -8.70
N TRP A 103 6.97 -15.73 -8.93
CA TRP A 103 8.05 -16.71 -9.12
C TRP A 103 8.96 -16.86 -7.90
N ASP A 104 8.52 -16.41 -6.72
CA ASP A 104 9.28 -16.46 -5.47
C ASP A 104 10.74 -16.00 -5.62
N MET A 105 10.91 -14.77 -6.10
CA MET A 105 12.19 -14.11 -6.31
C MET A 105 12.46 -13.06 -5.24
N PRO A 106 13.09 -13.42 -4.09
CA PRO A 106 13.19 -12.52 -2.95
C PRO A 106 14.01 -11.26 -3.25
N ARG A 107 15.12 -11.39 -3.99
CA ARG A 107 16.00 -10.25 -4.30
C ARG A 107 15.33 -9.21 -5.23
N PRO A 108 14.77 -9.59 -6.40
CA PRO A 108 13.98 -8.67 -7.22
C PRO A 108 12.78 -8.06 -6.49
N ARG A 109 12.11 -8.85 -5.64
CA ARG A 109 10.99 -8.38 -4.83
C ARG A 109 11.41 -7.29 -3.85
N GLU A 110 12.47 -7.50 -3.08
CA GLU A 110 13.04 -6.48 -2.18
C GLU A 110 13.50 -5.24 -2.94
N TYR A 111 14.14 -5.41 -4.10
CA TYR A 111 14.54 -4.29 -4.94
C TYR A 111 13.34 -3.43 -5.34
N ALA A 112 12.26 -4.05 -5.83
CA ALA A 112 11.07 -3.32 -6.25
C ALA A 112 10.39 -2.61 -5.08
N ILE A 113 10.28 -3.26 -3.92
CA ILE A 113 9.75 -2.66 -2.68
C ILE A 113 10.58 -1.44 -2.29
N CYS A 114 11.90 -1.56 -2.19
CA CYS A 114 12.79 -0.48 -1.79
C CYS A 114 12.69 0.72 -2.75
N LYS A 115 12.64 0.47 -4.07
CA LYS A 115 12.51 1.54 -5.06
C LYS A 115 11.15 2.22 -5.02
N LEU A 116 10.05 1.48 -4.89
CA LEU A 116 8.70 2.04 -4.77
C LEU A 116 8.50 2.81 -3.46
N GLU A 117 9.14 2.38 -2.37
CA GLU A 117 9.12 3.10 -1.08
C GLU A 117 9.73 4.50 -1.20
N ALA A 118 10.77 4.65 -2.03
CA ALA A 118 11.45 5.92 -2.27
C ALA A 118 10.65 6.87 -3.18
N VAL A 119 9.61 6.40 -3.87
CA VAL A 119 8.77 7.25 -4.74
C VAL A 119 7.77 8.04 -3.88
N PRO A 120 7.74 9.39 -4.00
CA PRO A 120 6.74 10.20 -3.32
C PRO A 120 5.31 9.79 -3.69
N LEU A 121 4.41 9.76 -2.71
CA LEU A 121 2.99 9.44 -2.93
C LEU A 121 2.18 10.59 -3.55
N ALA A 122 2.77 11.78 -3.66
CA ALA A 122 2.15 12.95 -4.24
C ALA A 122 2.89 13.36 -5.53
N GLY A 123 2.14 13.79 -6.55
CA GLY A 123 2.68 14.33 -7.79
C GLY A 123 3.11 13.28 -8.83
N ASN A 124 2.83 11.99 -8.62
CA ASN A 124 3.07 10.93 -9.58
C ASN A 124 1.74 10.35 -10.09
N GLU A 125 1.60 10.19 -11.40
CA GLU A 125 0.36 9.68 -12.03
C GLU A 125 0.19 8.17 -11.86
N ASP A 126 1.30 7.42 -11.79
CA ASP A 126 1.32 5.96 -11.68
C ASP A 126 1.44 5.46 -10.23
N TRP A 127 1.84 6.33 -9.31
CA TRP A 127 2.06 6.01 -7.90
C TRP A 127 1.35 6.98 -6.96
N GLY A 128 0.52 6.45 -6.08
CA GLY A 128 -0.18 7.23 -5.07
C GLY A 128 -0.62 6.37 -3.88
N PRO A 129 -1.33 6.95 -2.91
CA PRO A 129 -1.75 6.23 -1.71
C PRO A 129 -2.62 5.01 -2.02
N ILE A 130 -3.51 5.13 -3.01
CA ILE A 130 -4.39 4.05 -3.45
C ILE A 130 -3.59 2.94 -4.14
N ALA A 131 -2.63 3.28 -5.01
CA ALA A 131 -1.72 2.29 -5.62
C ALA A 131 -0.89 1.54 -4.56
N LYS A 132 -0.31 2.26 -3.58
CA LYS A 132 0.47 1.65 -2.50
C LYS A 132 -0.41 0.74 -1.62
N ALA A 133 -1.66 1.14 -1.35
CA ALA A 133 -2.63 0.31 -0.65
C ALA A 133 -3.01 -0.95 -1.45
N ALA A 134 -3.22 -0.82 -2.76
CA ALA A 134 -3.51 -1.94 -3.64
C ALA A 134 -2.34 -2.93 -3.71
N CYS A 135 -1.12 -2.44 -3.93
CA CYS A 135 0.08 -3.27 -3.95
C CYS A 135 0.35 -3.94 -2.60
N SER A 136 0.14 -3.23 -1.48
CA SER A 136 0.35 -3.82 -0.16
C SER A 136 -0.60 -4.98 0.13
N MET A 137 -1.87 -4.85 -0.23
CA MET A 137 -2.84 -5.95 -0.11
C MET A 137 -2.56 -7.08 -1.10
N ARG A 138 -2.33 -6.75 -2.38
CA ARG A 138 -2.13 -7.74 -3.44
C ARG A 138 -0.87 -8.57 -3.25
N PHE A 139 0.22 -7.96 -2.79
CA PHE A 139 1.52 -8.60 -2.66
C PHE A 139 1.91 -8.89 -1.22
N GLY A 140 1.02 -8.67 -0.24
CA GLY A 140 1.27 -8.98 1.17
C GLY A 140 2.41 -8.17 1.81
N ILE A 141 2.49 -6.87 1.53
CA ILE A 141 3.53 -5.98 2.10
C ILE A 141 2.97 -5.28 3.33
N GLU A 142 3.10 -5.93 4.49
CA GLU A 142 2.45 -5.49 5.74
C GLU A 142 2.87 -4.07 6.16
N ALA A 143 4.15 -3.73 5.99
CA ALA A 143 4.72 -2.44 6.35
C ALA A 143 4.05 -1.26 5.62
N TRP A 144 3.44 -1.49 4.46
CA TRP A 144 2.81 -0.45 3.64
C TRP A 144 1.35 -0.20 3.98
N LEU A 145 0.64 -1.15 4.60
CA LEU A 145 -0.82 -1.06 4.78
C LEU A 145 -1.23 0.18 5.58
N VAL A 146 -0.73 0.31 6.82
CA VAL A 146 -1.12 1.43 7.70
C VAL A 146 -0.74 2.80 7.10
N PRO A 147 0.52 3.02 6.63
CA PRO A 147 0.87 4.30 6.02
C PRO A 147 0.07 4.61 4.75
N SER A 148 -0.21 3.61 3.91
CA SER A 148 -0.98 3.81 2.68
C SER A 148 -2.44 4.17 2.97
N PHE A 149 -3.06 3.56 3.97
CA PHE A 149 -4.41 3.90 4.40
C PHE A 149 -4.49 5.30 5.00
N GLN A 150 -3.53 5.68 5.85
CA GLN A 150 -3.45 7.04 6.39
C GLN A 150 -3.39 8.07 5.25
N ALA A 151 -2.47 7.87 4.30
CA ALA A 151 -2.33 8.74 3.14
C ALA A 151 -3.57 8.75 2.23
N ALA A 152 -4.25 7.60 2.07
CA ALA A 152 -5.47 7.51 1.26
C ALA A 152 -6.65 8.27 1.91
N LEU A 153 -6.76 8.27 3.24
CA LEU A 153 -7.80 8.99 3.98
C LEU A 153 -7.61 10.52 3.94
N GLU A 154 -6.41 11.00 3.61
CA GLU A 154 -6.10 12.43 3.42
C GLU A 154 -6.42 12.93 2.00
N LEU A 155 -6.76 12.03 1.07
CA LEU A 155 -7.11 12.40 -0.30
C LEU A 155 -8.45 13.14 -0.36
N LYS A 156 -8.50 14.21 -1.16
CA LYS A 156 -9.74 14.93 -1.50
C LYS A 156 -10.61 14.09 -2.43
N ALA A 157 -11.92 14.31 -2.41
CA ALA A 157 -12.89 13.52 -3.19
C ALA A 157 -12.52 13.32 -4.67
N HIS A 158 -12.04 14.36 -5.37
CA HIS A 158 -11.65 14.26 -6.78
C HIS A 158 -10.39 13.41 -7.02
N GLN A 159 -9.54 13.20 -6.00
CA GLN A 159 -8.33 12.39 -6.10
C GLN A 159 -8.60 10.90 -5.91
N TRP A 160 -9.82 10.53 -5.51
CA TRP A 160 -10.25 9.13 -5.43
C TRP A 160 -10.60 8.56 -6.80
N ASP A 161 -10.87 9.39 -7.81
CA ASP A 161 -11.07 8.90 -9.18
C ASP A 161 -9.69 8.68 -9.82
N THR A 162 -9.14 7.48 -9.63
CA THR A 162 -7.80 7.11 -10.09
C THR A 162 -7.80 5.77 -10.83
N PRO A 163 -7.00 5.63 -11.91
CA PRO A 163 -6.79 4.33 -12.55
C PRO A 163 -6.11 3.32 -11.62
N HIS A 164 -5.59 3.73 -10.46
CA HIS A 164 -4.95 2.83 -9.49
C HIS A 164 -5.89 1.77 -8.93
N PHE A 165 -7.21 1.95 -9.01
CA PHE A 165 -8.17 0.93 -8.63
C PHE A 165 -8.04 -0.38 -9.43
N LYS A 166 -7.46 -0.33 -10.64
CA LYS A 166 -7.15 -1.53 -11.43
C LYS A 166 -6.07 -2.42 -10.81
N LEU A 167 -5.31 -1.91 -9.83
CA LEU A 167 -4.24 -2.65 -9.17
C LEU A 167 -4.76 -3.60 -8.08
N PHE A 168 -5.98 -3.39 -7.57
CA PHE A 168 -6.61 -4.31 -6.63
C PHE A 168 -6.87 -5.67 -7.30
N ARG A 169 -6.64 -6.76 -6.55
CA ARG A 169 -6.91 -8.11 -7.05
C ARG A 169 -8.41 -8.32 -7.29
N THR A 170 -9.24 -7.78 -6.40
CA THR A 170 -10.68 -7.94 -6.44
C THR A 170 -11.42 -6.62 -6.16
N PRO A 171 -12.67 -6.46 -6.63
CA PRO A 171 -13.53 -5.35 -6.21
C PRO A 171 -13.76 -5.30 -4.70
N VAL A 172 -13.67 -6.44 -4.01
CA VAL A 172 -13.77 -6.52 -2.56
C VAL A 172 -12.60 -5.79 -1.89
N ASP A 173 -11.38 -5.92 -2.41
CA ASP A 173 -10.21 -5.22 -1.87
C ASP A 173 -10.32 -3.71 -2.04
N ALA A 174 -10.84 -3.25 -3.19
CA ALA A 174 -11.15 -1.84 -3.40
C ALA A 174 -12.17 -1.32 -2.37
N ASN A 175 -13.23 -2.10 -2.11
CA ASN A 175 -14.26 -1.75 -1.12
C ASN A 175 -13.74 -1.69 0.32
N ARG A 176 -12.58 -2.31 0.64
CA ARG A 176 -11.97 -2.23 1.98
C ARG A 176 -11.57 -0.79 2.32
N ILE A 177 -11.01 -0.05 1.37
CA ILE A 177 -10.62 1.35 1.60
C ILE A 177 -11.87 2.22 1.85
N HIS A 178 -12.93 2.01 1.07
CA HIS A 178 -14.20 2.70 1.28
C HIS A 178 -14.81 2.37 2.66
N THR A 179 -14.74 1.10 3.07
CA THR A 179 -15.21 0.66 4.40
C THR A 179 -14.44 1.35 5.51
N LEU A 180 -13.10 1.43 5.40
CA LEU A 180 -12.27 2.15 6.35
C LEU A 180 -12.64 3.64 6.41
N TRP A 181 -12.82 4.28 5.26
CA TRP A 181 -13.27 5.68 5.20
C TRP A 181 -14.60 5.88 5.94
N ARG A 182 -15.58 4.99 5.74
CA ARG A 182 -16.87 5.04 6.46
C ARG A 182 -16.72 4.88 7.97
N MET A 183 -15.83 4.00 8.43
CA MET A 183 -15.58 3.82 9.86
C MET A 183 -15.00 5.09 10.49
N ILE A 184 -14.08 5.76 9.78
CA ILE A 184 -13.48 7.02 10.22
C ILE A 184 -14.51 8.16 10.19
N ASP A 185 -15.29 8.29 9.12
CA ASP A 185 -16.38 9.27 9.02
C ASP A 185 -17.40 9.09 10.16
N TRP A 186 -17.78 7.85 10.46
CA TRP A 186 -18.70 7.56 11.56
C TRP A 186 -18.11 7.93 12.93
N HIS A 187 -16.83 7.62 13.18
CA HIS A 187 -16.13 8.04 14.40
C HIS A 187 -16.08 9.57 14.54
N ARG A 188 -15.76 10.29 13.46
CA ARG A 188 -15.74 11.76 13.44
C ARG A 188 -17.12 12.36 13.71
N ARG A 189 -18.18 11.79 13.13
CA ARG A 189 -19.57 12.17 13.44
C ARG A 189 -19.93 11.93 14.90
N ALA A 190 -19.52 10.80 15.46
CA ALA A 190 -19.76 10.47 16.86
C ALA A 190 -19.06 11.46 17.81
N LEU A 191 -17.81 11.85 17.50
CA LEU A 191 -17.11 12.91 18.23
C LEU A 191 -17.83 14.25 18.07
N ALA A 192 -18.13 14.67 16.84
CA ALA A 192 -18.75 15.96 16.55
C ALA A 192 -20.15 16.15 17.18
N TRP A 193 -20.90 15.06 17.36
CA TRP A 193 -22.26 15.05 17.88
C TRP A 193 -22.39 15.74 19.25
N GLN A 194 -21.46 15.48 20.18
CA GLN A 194 -21.49 16.07 21.52
C GLN A 194 -20.11 16.59 21.95
N PRO A 195 -20.05 17.78 22.57
CA PRO A 195 -18.81 18.28 23.11
C PRO A 195 -18.26 17.34 24.19
N PRO A 196 -16.93 17.21 24.31
CA PRO A 196 -16.30 16.61 25.47
C PRO A 196 -16.83 17.20 26.77
N THR A 197 -16.97 16.36 27.78
CA THR A 197 -17.46 16.76 29.09
C THR A 197 -16.63 17.92 29.64
N PHE A 198 -17.31 19.03 29.96
CA PHE A 198 -16.67 20.19 30.56
C PHE A 198 -16.16 19.84 31.96
N VAL A 199 -14.88 20.14 32.23
CA VAL A 199 -14.26 20.00 33.55
C VAL A 199 -13.77 21.37 34.01
N ALA A 200 -14.33 21.87 35.10
CA ALA A 200 -13.94 23.18 35.63
C ALA A 200 -12.49 23.17 36.14
N GLY A 201 -11.77 24.24 35.81
CA GLY A 201 -10.45 24.54 36.37
C GLY A 201 -10.52 24.91 37.85
N TYR A 202 -9.50 24.52 38.63
CA TYR A 202 -9.41 24.85 40.06
C TYR A 202 -9.46 26.36 40.34
N SER A 203 -9.00 27.19 39.41
CA SER A 203 -8.99 28.65 39.52
C SER A 203 -10.09 29.32 38.69
N CYS A 204 -11.10 28.57 38.24
CA CYS A 204 -12.19 29.14 37.45
C CYS A 204 -13.16 29.93 38.33
N THR A 205 -13.34 31.21 38.04
CA THR A 205 -14.27 32.09 38.77
C THR A 205 -15.69 32.06 38.21
N SER A 206 -15.91 31.48 37.03
CA SER A 206 -17.22 31.43 36.37
C SER A 206 -17.38 30.16 35.54
N ALA A 207 -17.55 29.02 36.24
CA ALA A 207 -17.66 27.70 35.62
C ALA A 207 -18.86 27.60 34.66
N VAL A 208 -19.99 28.22 35.02
CA VAL A 208 -21.20 28.24 34.18
C VAL A 208 -20.94 28.94 32.84
N GLN A 209 -20.27 30.11 32.85
CA GLN A 209 -19.94 30.83 31.62
C GLN A 209 -18.90 30.07 30.80
N CYS A 210 -17.89 29.46 31.44
CA CYS A 210 -16.90 28.64 30.74
C CYS A 210 -17.55 27.42 30.07
N SER A 211 -18.45 26.72 30.76
CA SER A 211 -19.18 25.59 30.21
C SER A 211 -20.04 26.01 29.01
N ALA A 212 -20.78 27.11 29.12
CA ALA A 212 -21.59 27.61 28.02
C ALA A 212 -20.74 28.02 26.80
N ARG A 213 -19.60 28.69 27.03
CA ARG A 213 -18.65 29.05 25.98
C ARG A 213 -18.03 27.81 25.32
N TRP A 214 -17.64 26.82 26.10
CA TRP A 214 -17.10 25.57 25.56
C TRP A 214 -18.10 24.88 24.63
N THR A 215 -19.35 24.72 25.06
CA THR A 215 -20.40 24.14 24.23
C THR A 215 -20.62 24.95 22.96
N ALA A 216 -20.67 26.28 23.06
CA ALA A 216 -20.84 27.14 21.88
C ALA A 216 -19.65 27.03 20.91
N THR A 217 -18.41 27.17 21.40
CA THR A 217 -17.19 27.06 20.61
C THR A 217 -17.04 25.70 19.95
N TRP A 218 -17.40 24.63 20.67
CA TRP A 218 -17.40 23.29 20.11
C TRP A 218 -18.26 23.19 18.86
N HIS A 219 -19.55 23.54 18.97
CA HIS A 219 -20.48 23.42 17.84
C HIS A 219 -20.19 24.41 16.71
N GLN A 220 -19.70 25.61 17.03
CA GLN A 220 -19.50 26.67 16.04
C GLN A 220 -18.16 26.59 15.32
N ALA A 221 -17.09 26.08 15.96
CA ALA A 221 -15.73 26.18 15.44
C ALA A 221 -14.94 24.87 15.42
N LEU A 222 -15.17 23.93 16.35
CA LEU A 222 -14.35 22.72 16.47
C LEU A 222 -14.98 21.52 15.77
N ALA A 223 -16.23 21.17 16.10
CA ALA A 223 -16.96 20.06 15.49
C ALA A 223 -17.05 20.16 13.95
N PRO A 224 -17.28 21.35 13.34
CA PRO A 224 -17.28 21.48 11.88
C PRO A 224 -15.96 21.10 11.21
N ARG A 225 -14.82 21.21 11.91
CA ARG A 225 -13.50 20.82 11.36
C ARG A 225 -13.37 19.31 11.19
N LEU A 226 -14.01 18.51 12.05
CA LEU A 226 -14.07 17.04 11.91
C LEU A 226 -14.93 16.62 10.71
N LEU A 227 -15.93 17.42 10.37
CA LEU A 227 -16.97 17.11 9.38
C LEU A 227 -16.81 17.89 8.07
N HIS A 228 -15.70 18.61 7.89
CA HIS A 228 -15.51 19.42 6.70
C HIS A 228 -15.55 18.53 5.43
N PRO A 229 -16.35 18.87 4.41
CA PRO A 229 -16.55 18.00 3.26
C PRO A 229 -15.28 17.72 2.46
N ASP A 230 -14.41 18.73 2.30
CA ASP A 230 -13.22 18.62 1.45
C ASP A 230 -11.90 18.39 2.21
N SER A 231 -11.88 18.66 3.51
CA SER A 231 -10.65 18.71 4.30
C SER A 231 -10.94 18.43 5.77
N PRO A 232 -11.53 17.27 6.09
CA PRO A 232 -11.82 16.92 7.46
C PRO A 232 -10.53 16.71 8.23
N VAL A 233 -10.47 17.28 9.44
CA VAL A 233 -9.32 17.16 10.34
C VAL A 233 -9.46 15.85 11.13
N SER A 234 -8.35 15.12 11.32
CA SER A 234 -8.36 13.92 12.16
C SER A 234 -8.56 14.25 13.64
N ASP A 235 -9.09 13.30 14.41
CA ASP A 235 -9.25 13.42 15.86
C ASP A 235 -7.97 13.90 16.57
N ALA A 236 -6.83 13.28 16.30
CA ALA A 236 -5.54 13.63 16.89
C ALA A 236 -5.09 15.06 16.52
N THR A 237 -5.33 15.46 15.26
CA THR A 237 -4.96 16.81 14.79
C THR A 237 -5.85 17.86 15.42
N LEU A 238 -7.15 17.60 15.57
CA LEU A 238 -8.05 18.52 16.26
C LEU A 238 -7.67 18.67 17.74
N LEU A 239 -7.35 17.57 18.44
CA LEU A 239 -6.87 17.63 19.81
C LEU A 239 -5.61 18.49 19.91
N LYS A 240 -4.65 18.30 19.00
CA LYS A 240 -3.43 19.11 18.94
C LYS A 240 -3.72 20.61 18.78
N ILE A 241 -4.59 20.97 17.83
CA ILE A 241 -5.02 22.36 17.61
C ILE A 241 -5.61 22.98 18.89
N ILE A 242 -6.47 22.21 19.59
CA ILE A 242 -7.07 22.68 20.83
C ILE A 242 -5.97 22.87 21.88
N CYS A 243 -5.10 21.88 22.10
CA CYS A 243 -4.02 21.94 23.11
C CYS A 243 -3.03 23.09 22.90
N GLU A 244 -2.75 23.46 21.65
CA GLU A 244 -1.76 24.49 21.32
C GLU A 244 -2.28 25.92 21.50
N SER A 245 -3.60 26.12 21.51
CA SER A 245 -4.19 27.45 21.55
C SER A 245 -5.41 27.54 22.44
N GLN A 246 -5.25 28.17 23.59
CA GLN A 246 -6.36 28.51 24.49
C GLN A 246 -7.48 29.28 23.75
N ARG A 247 -7.12 30.12 22.77
CA ARG A 247 -8.08 30.93 22.00
C ARG A 247 -9.07 30.06 21.23
N GLU A 248 -8.64 28.90 20.73
CA GLU A 248 -9.50 27.98 19.99
C GLU A 248 -10.59 27.35 20.87
N SER A 249 -10.40 27.31 22.20
CA SER A 249 -11.36 26.71 23.14
C SER A 249 -12.38 27.71 23.71
N GLY A 250 -12.11 29.03 23.65
CA GLY A 250 -12.97 30.06 24.26
C GLY A 250 -12.99 30.06 25.80
N LEU A 251 -12.12 29.27 26.44
CA LEU A 251 -12.07 29.05 27.89
C LEU A 251 -11.06 29.93 28.61
N CYS A 252 -11.23 30.09 29.93
CA CYS A 252 -10.14 30.57 30.78
C CYS A 252 -9.01 29.52 30.86
N TYR A 253 -7.79 29.97 31.16
CA TYR A 253 -6.60 29.11 31.16
C TYR A 253 -6.76 27.84 32.01
N SER A 254 -7.31 27.96 33.23
CA SER A 254 -7.49 26.83 34.14
C SER A 254 -8.48 25.78 33.60
N CYS A 255 -9.62 26.20 33.01
CA CYS A 255 -10.57 25.27 32.39
C CYS A 255 -10.02 24.64 31.11
N HIS A 256 -9.32 25.44 30.29
CA HIS A 256 -8.67 24.97 29.08
C HIS A 256 -7.73 23.80 29.38
N PHE A 257 -6.82 23.99 30.33
CA PHE A 257 -5.86 22.97 30.75
C PHE A 257 -6.54 21.69 31.25
N ARG A 258 -7.61 21.80 32.05
CA ARG A 258 -8.32 20.63 32.58
C ARG A 258 -9.06 19.85 31.50
N ILE A 259 -9.67 20.53 30.53
CA ILE A 259 -10.36 19.88 29.41
C ILE A 259 -9.38 19.21 28.48
N THR A 260 -8.29 19.88 28.08
CA THR A 260 -7.30 19.27 27.19
C THR A 260 -6.63 18.07 27.83
N GLN A 261 -6.35 18.13 29.15
CA GLN A 261 -5.90 16.98 29.92
C GLN A 261 -6.94 15.84 29.90
N ALA A 262 -8.20 16.11 30.25
CA ALA A 262 -9.26 15.09 30.26
C ALA A 262 -9.49 14.46 28.88
N MET A 263 -9.41 15.25 27.81
CA MET A 263 -9.49 14.76 26.43
C MET A 263 -8.32 13.83 26.09
N THR A 264 -7.10 14.23 26.45
CA THR A 264 -5.89 13.42 26.24
C THR A 264 -5.99 12.08 27.00
N ASP A 265 -6.40 12.13 28.27
CA ASP A 265 -6.52 10.96 29.13
C ASP A 265 -7.62 9.99 28.69
N SER A 266 -8.65 10.48 27.98
CA SER A 266 -9.78 9.64 27.53
C SER A 266 -9.42 8.60 26.47
N GLY A 267 -8.31 8.78 25.73
CA GLY A 267 -7.91 7.92 24.62
C GLY A 267 -8.81 7.95 23.37
N ASN A 268 -9.96 8.64 23.41
CA ASN A 268 -10.89 8.72 22.28
C ASN A 268 -10.37 9.55 21.11
N TRP A 269 -9.34 10.36 21.36
CA TRP A 269 -8.77 11.35 20.45
C TRP A 269 -7.53 10.86 19.68
N SER A 270 -7.30 9.55 19.71
CA SER A 270 -6.31 8.83 18.90
C SER A 270 -6.90 7.54 18.30
N LYS A 271 -8.23 7.45 18.30
CA LYS A 271 -8.96 6.24 17.96
C LYS A 271 -8.96 5.99 16.46
N GLU A 272 -8.86 7.02 15.62
CA GLU A 272 -8.66 6.84 14.18
C GLU A 272 -7.43 5.96 13.88
N THR A 273 -6.30 6.21 14.55
CA THR A 273 -5.08 5.39 14.37
C THR A 273 -5.31 3.95 14.81
N SER A 274 -6.07 3.74 15.89
CA SER A 274 -6.41 2.41 16.38
C SER A 274 -7.35 1.67 15.42
N ILE A 275 -8.32 2.37 14.82
CA ILE A 275 -9.21 1.84 13.78
C ILE A 275 -8.40 1.41 12.56
N ILE A 276 -7.48 2.26 12.07
CA ILE A 276 -6.65 1.94 10.90
C ILE A 276 -5.77 0.72 11.17
N LYS A 277 -5.13 0.65 12.34
CA LYS A 277 -4.27 -0.48 12.72
C LYS A 277 -5.05 -1.78 12.86
N SER A 278 -6.20 -1.77 13.54
CA SER A 278 -7.03 -2.97 13.70
C SER A 278 -7.59 -3.44 12.36
N PHE A 279 -7.98 -2.51 11.49
CA PHE A 279 -8.44 -2.81 10.14
C PHE A 279 -7.32 -3.45 9.30
N ALA A 280 -6.10 -2.89 9.32
CA ALA A 280 -4.96 -3.47 8.64
C ALA A 280 -4.63 -4.89 9.14
N GLN A 281 -4.72 -5.13 10.45
CA GLN A 281 -4.52 -6.46 11.03
C GLN A 281 -5.58 -7.47 10.58
N GLN A 282 -6.85 -7.06 10.48
CA GLN A 282 -7.92 -7.92 9.95
C GLN A 282 -7.65 -8.30 8.50
N ILE A 283 -7.17 -7.35 7.68
CA ILE A 283 -6.81 -7.60 6.29
C ILE A 283 -5.67 -8.63 6.20
N LEU A 284 -4.62 -8.46 7.01
CA LEU A 284 -3.49 -9.39 7.04
C LEU A 284 -3.90 -10.79 7.49
N GLY A 285 -4.79 -10.91 8.47
CA GLY A 285 -5.35 -12.21 8.87
C GLY A 285 -6.04 -12.91 7.70
N ILE A 286 -6.91 -12.20 6.98
CA ILE A 286 -7.63 -12.75 5.82
C ILE A 286 -6.67 -13.12 4.69
N CYS A 287 -5.67 -12.27 4.40
CA CYS A 287 -4.68 -12.52 3.34
C CYS A 287 -3.81 -13.75 3.61
N ARG A 288 -3.45 -13.99 4.88
CA ARG A 288 -2.71 -15.20 5.25
C ARG A 288 -3.57 -16.45 4.98
N ASP A 289 -4.84 -16.43 5.39
CA ASP A 289 -5.75 -17.57 5.18
C ASP A 289 -6.02 -17.89 3.69
N THR A 290 -6.11 -16.88 2.83
CA THR A 290 -6.25 -17.10 1.37
C THR A 290 -4.97 -17.54 0.70
N PHE A 291 -3.80 -17.03 1.11
CA PHE A 291 -2.52 -17.48 0.57
C PHE A 291 -2.25 -18.97 0.89
N TYR A 292 -2.65 -19.45 2.07
CA TYR A 292 -2.57 -20.87 2.41
C TYR A 292 -3.50 -21.74 1.55
N ARG A 293 -4.68 -21.23 1.16
CA ARG A 293 -5.62 -21.95 0.28
C ARG A 293 -5.12 -22.01 -1.17
N ASP A 294 -4.71 -20.87 -1.74
CA ASP A 294 -4.22 -20.79 -3.13
C ASP A 294 -2.95 -21.67 -3.33
N ASN A 295 -2.04 -21.73 -2.35
CA ASN A 295 -0.86 -22.61 -2.43
C ASN A 295 -1.20 -24.10 -2.26
N SER A 296 -2.26 -24.44 -1.53
CA SER A 296 -2.72 -25.83 -1.38
C SER A 296 -3.40 -26.37 -2.64
N GLU A 297 -4.12 -25.52 -3.37
CA GLU A 297 -4.77 -25.90 -4.64
C GLU A 297 -3.77 -25.93 -5.81
N SER A 298 -2.78 -25.04 -5.82
CA SER A 298 -1.68 -25.05 -6.82
C SER A 298 -0.78 -26.30 -6.73
N SER A 299 -0.79 -26.99 -5.58
CA SER A 299 -0.06 -28.24 -5.36
C SER A 299 -0.83 -29.49 -5.82
N LEU A 300 -2.08 -29.34 -6.26
CA LEU A 300 -2.99 -30.43 -6.64
C LEU A 300 -3.30 -30.50 -8.14
N THR A 301 -2.72 -29.61 -8.95
CA THR A 301 -2.76 -29.68 -10.41
C THR A 301 -1.35 -29.69 -10.98
N VAL A 302 -0.74 -30.87 -10.95
CA VAL A 302 0.36 -31.29 -11.84
C VAL A 302 0.01 -32.69 -12.35
#